data_AF-A0A8C5E7T6-F1
#
_entry.id   AF-A0A8C5E7T6-F1
#
_cell.length_a   1.000
_cell.length_b   1.000
_cell.length_c   1.000
_cell.angle_alpha   90.00
_cell.angle_beta   90.00
_cell.angle_gamma   90.00
#
_symmetry.space_group_name_H-M   'P 1'
#
loop_
_entity.id
_entity.type
_entity.pdbx_description
1 polymer ?
#
loop_
_entity_poly.entity_id
_entity_poly.type
_entity_poly.pdbx_seq_one_letter_code
_entity_poly.pdbx_strand_id
1 'polypeptide(L)'
;MRAHQAVVKMLVRCYRAKLSVWAGLCVLVLCWFYVYPVYRLPRDKDIVEEVLRQGDVWHKNQTGIDLYRKLLTECCDPRRMFAVTKENSPMGKVLWYDGEFYHSHTVNNETYSLFVQDNPLQLPLKKCAVVGNGGILRHSKCGRDIDQADFIMRCNLPPLVKQYVEDVGTRTHLVTANPSIIEKRFQNLLWSRKAFVDGMKVYGSSYIYMPAFSMKPGTDPSLRAYYALADTSSNLTMLFANPEFLRSVGKFWKARSVHARRLSTGLFLVSLALGLCEEVTAYGFWPFSVGLDEKPVSHHYYDNILPYKWFHAMPEEFVQLWHLHKSGTLRMRVGSCSPQDGES
;
A
#
# COMPACT_ATOMS: atom_id res chain seq x y z
N MET A 1 -9.15 -96.78 22.97
CA MET A 1 -9.66 -95.75 23.90
C MET A 1 -8.99 -94.42 23.63
N ARG A 2 -9.70 -93.50 22.98
CA ARG A 2 -9.73 -92.05 23.26
C ARG A 2 -10.64 -91.41 22.20
N ALA A 3 -11.82 -91.05 22.67
CA ALA A 3 -12.86 -90.40 21.90
C ALA A 3 -12.64 -88.88 21.88
N HIS A 4 -13.15 -88.30 20.80
CA HIS A 4 -13.24 -86.89 20.43
C HIS A 4 -13.72 -85.91 21.52
N GLN A 5 -13.22 -84.67 21.45
CA GLN A 5 -14.00 -83.43 21.61
C GLN A 5 -13.22 -82.27 20.97
N ALA A 6 -13.57 -81.88 19.75
CA ALA A 6 -14.47 -80.74 19.42
C ALA A 6 -13.79 -79.37 19.59
N VAL A 7 -13.20 -78.87 18.50
CA VAL A 7 -12.67 -77.50 18.38
C VAL A 7 -13.84 -76.55 18.09
N VAL A 8 -14.15 -75.66 19.04
CA VAL A 8 -15.07 -74.54 18.83
C VAL A 8 -14.32 -73.45 18.05
N LYS A 9 -14.67 -73.24 16.77
CA LYS A 9 -14.24 -72.06 16.02
C LYS A 9 -15.04 -70.85 16.50
N MET A 10 -14.42 -70.00 17.31
CA MET A 10 -14.95 -68.69 17.65
C MET A 10 -14.76 -67.75 16.44
N LEU A 11 -15.83 -67.54 15.67
CA LEU A 11 -15.88 -66.53 14.61
C LEU A 11 -15.91 -65.14 15.26
N VAL A 12 -14.75 -64.50 15.37
CA VAL A 12 -14.65 -63.08 15.74
C VAL A 12 -15.24 -62.27 14.59
N ARG A 13 -16.49 -61.83 14.77
CA ARG A 13 -17.16 -60.90 13.86
C ARG A 13 -16.58 -59.51 14.11
N CYS A 14 -15.53 -59.14 13.36
CA CYS A 14 -14.98 -57.79 13.37
C CYS A 14 -16.04 -56.81 12.86
N TYR A 15 -16.71 -56.10 13.77
CA TYR A 15 -17.61 -55.00 13.43
C TYR A 15 -16.76 -53.82 12.97
N ARG A 16 -16.50 -53.73 11.65
CA ARG A 16 -15.98 -52.49 11.06
C ARG A 16 -17.08 -51.44 11.22
N ALA A 17 -16.99 -50.64 12.28
CA ALA A 17 -17.73 -49.39 12.36
C ALA A 17 -17.32 -48.58 11.12
N LYS A 18 -18.23 -48.49 10.14
CA LYS A 18 -18.09 -47.53 9.06
C LYS A 18 -18.17 -46.18 9.74
N LEU A 19 -17.01 -45.54 9.97
CA LEU A 19 -16.98 -44.13 10.34
C LEU A 19 -17.82 -43.45 9.26
N SER A 20 -18.94 -42.86 9.67
CA SER A 20 -19.81 -42.12 8.75
C SER A 20 -18.92 -41.17 7.95
N VAL A 21 -19.12 -41.07 6.64
CA VAL A 21 -18.37 -40.13 5.80
C VAL A 21 -18.41 -38.72 6.40
N TRP A 22 -19.51 -38.38 7.09
CA TRP A 22 -19.68 -37.16 7.88
C TRP A 22 -18.74 -37.05 9.09
N ALA A 23 -18.49 -38.16 9.81
CA ALA A 23 -17.53 -38.20 10.90
C ALA A 23 -16.09 -38.05 10.38
N GLY A 24 -15.75 -38.67 9.24
CA GLY A 24 -14.46 -38.47 8.57
C GLY A 24 -14.26 -37.04 8.08
N LEU A 25 -15.30 -36.43 7.48
CA LEU A 25 -15.29 -35.02 7.08
C LEU A 25 -15.17 -34.07 8.28
N CYS A 26 -15.89 -34.33 9.37
CA CYS A 26 -15.75 -33.54 10.61
C CYS A 26 -14.34 -33.60 11.17
N VAL A 27 -13.71 -34.79 11.20
CA VAL A 27 -12.32 -34.93 11.65
C VAL A 27 -11.37 -34.18 10.72
N LEU A 28 -11.57 -34.25 9.39
CA LEU A 28 -10.75 -33.48 8.44
C LEU A 28 -10.92 -31.97 8.59
N VAL A 29 -12.15 -31.48 8.83
CA VAL A 29 -12.43 -30.06 9.08
C VAL A 29 -11.84 -29.61 10.42
N LEU A 30 -11.96 -30.41 11.48
CA LEU A 30 -11.36 -30.12 12.79
C LEU A 30 -9.83 -30.17 12.73
N CYS A 31 -9.25 -31.14 12.02
CA CYS A 31 -7.82 -31.18 11.73
C CYS A 31 -7.41 -29.98 10.87
N TRP A 32 -8.24 -29.53 9.93
CA TRP A 32 -7.97 -28.33 9.15
C TRP A 32 -7.93 -27.08 10.04
N PHE A 33 -8.87 -26.91 10.97
CA PHE A 33 -8.84 -25.84 11.97
C PHE A 33 -7.69 -25.94 13.00
N TYR A 34 -7.22 -27.16 13.29
CA TYR A 34 -6.15 -27.42 14.26
C TYR A 34 -4.74 -27.33 13.64
N VAL A 35 -4.58 -27.77 12.40
CA VAL A 35 -3.30 -27.78 11.65
C VAL A 35 -3.06 -26.46 10.93
N TYR A 36 -4.11 -25.82 10.43
CA TYR A 36 -4.04 -24.44 9.95
C TYR A 36 -4.58 -23.55 11.06
N PRO A 37 -3.72 -22.89 11.87
CA PRO A 37 -4.19 -21.77 12.67
C PRO A 37 -4.85 -20.81 11.69
N VAL A 38 -6.18 -20.67 11.78
CA VAL A 38 -6.92 -19.67 11.03
C VAL A 38 -6.26 -18.35 11.40
N TYR A 39 -5.51 -17.76 10.47
CA TYR A 39 -4.88 -16.47 10.70
C TYR A 39 -6.00 -15.50 11.08
N ARG A 40 -6.03 -15.13 12.36
CA ARG A 40 -7.03 -14.24 12.92
C ARG A 40 -6.35 -12.91 13.13
N LEU A 41 -6.72 -11.94 12.29
CA LEU A 41 -6.33 -10.56 12.49
C LEU A 41 -6.73 -10.15 13.93
N PRO A 42 -5.82 -9.53 14.72
CA PRO A 42 -6.17 -8.99 16.02
C PRO A 42 -7.31 -7.99 15.90
N ARG A 43 -8.15 -7.84 16.94
CA ARG A 43 -9.21 -6.82 16.89
C ARG A 43 -8.57 -5.45 16.92
N ASP A 44 -9.22 -4.46 16.32
CA ASP A 44 -8.74 -3.06 16.29
C ASP A 44 -8.29 -2.58 17.68
N LYS A 45 -9.07 -2.87 18.73
CA LYS A 45 -8.71 -2.53 20.12
C LYS A 45 -7.39 -3.14 20.58
N ASP A 46 -7.16 -4.42 20.28
CA ASP A 46 -5.94 -5.12 20.65
C ASP A 46 -4.72 -4.50 19.92
N ILE A 47 -4.91 -3.99 18.70
CA ILE A 47 -3.87 -3.29 17.93
C ILE A 47 -3.60 -1.90 18.53
N VAL A 48 -4.64 -1.13 18.87
CA VAL A 48 -4.47 0.20 19.48
C VAL A 48 -3.73 0.09 20.82
N GLU A 49 -4.12 -0.87 21.67
CA GLU A 49 -3.45 -1.13 22.95
C GLU A 49 -1.97 -1.49 22.76
N GLU A 50 -1.63 -2.31 21.76
CA GLU A 50 -0.23 -2.64 21.44
C GLU A 50 0.56 -1.40 21.03
N VAL A 51 -0.03 -0.51 20.22
CA VAL A 51 0.61 0.74 19.78
C VAL A 51 0.86 1.66 20.98
N LEU A 52 -0.13 1.81 21.85
CA LEU A 52 0.01 2.58 23.09
C LEU A 52 1.07 2.00 24.02
N ARG A 53 1.16 0.68 24.13
CA ARG A 53 2.16 0.00 24.97
C ARG A 53 3.58 0.16 24.47
N GLN A 54 3.80 0.13 23.15
CA GLN A 54 5.12 0.32 22.54
C GLN A 54 5.64 1.74 22.75
N GLY A 55 4.75 2.74 22.71
CA GLY A 55 5.11 4.16 22.77
C GLY A 55 5.90 4.63 21.55
N ASP A 56 6.57 5.78 21.68
CA ASP A 56 7.32 6.43 20.59
C ASP A 56 8.77 5.94 20.42
N VAL A 57 9.16 4.89 21.15
CA VAL A 57 10.54 4.38 21.13
C VAL A 57 10.79 3.59 19.86
N TRP A 58 11.66 4.14 19.00
CA TRP A 58 12.11 3.52 17.78
C TRP A 58 13.62 3.63 17.65
N HIS A 59 14.26 2.51 17.33
CA HIS A 59 15.69 2.44 17.06
C HIS A 59 15.91 1.91 15.65
N LYS A 60 16.74 2.62 14.88
CA LYS A 60 17.07 2.23 13.52
C LYS A 60 17.79 0.88 13.50
N ASN A 61 17.30 -0.03 12.68
CA ASN A 61 17.93 -1.32 12.41
C ASN A 61 18.43 -1.37 10.96
N GLN A 62 19.71 -1.05 10.77
CA GLN A 62 20.30 -0.99 9.44
C GLN A 62 20.24 -2.35 8.71
N THR A 63 20.51 -3.45 9.41
CA THR A 63 20.44 -4.80 8.82
C THR A 63 19.03 -5.14 8.34
N GLY A 64 18.01 -4.76 9.10
CA GLY A 64 16.60 -4.93 8.70
C GLY A 64 16.23 -4.10 7.47
N ILE A 65 16.71 -2.86 7.39
CA ILE A 65 16.55 -1.97 6.23
C ILE A 65 17.20 -2.58 4.98
N ASP A 66 18.45 -3.01 5.09
CA ASP A 66 19.20 -3.56 3.95
C ASP A 66 18.60 -4.88 3.46
N LEU A 67 18.11 -5.72 4.37
CA LEU A 67 17.37 -6.93 4.03
C LEU A 67 16.10 -6.61 3.23
N TYR A 68 15.25 -5.69 3.70
CA TYR A 68 14.02 -5.35 2.99
C TYR A 68 14.30 -4.69 1.64
N ARG A 69 15.32 -3.83 1.56
CA ARG A 69 15.77 -3.25 0.29
C ARG A 69 16.18 -4.34 -0.69
N LYS A 70 17.01 -5.30 -0.26
CA LYS A 70 17.42 -6.44 -1.09
C LYS A 70 16.23 -7.26 -1.58
N LEU A 71 15.31 -7.61 -0.67
CA LEU A 71 14.11 -8.39 -1.02
C LEU A 71 13.20 -7.65 -2.03
N LEU A 72 13.08 -6.33 -1.91
CA LEU A 72 12.34 -5.50 -2.86
C LEU A 72 13.05 -5.40 -4.21
N THR A 73 14.38 -5.27 -4.21
CA THR A 73 15.19 -5.31 -5.44
C THR A 73 15.01 -6.64 -6.19
N GLU A 74 14.99 -7.76 -5.47
CA GLU A 74 14.86 -9.10 -6.05
C GLU A 74 13.44 -9.41 -6.56
N CYS A 75 12.37 -8.98 -5.87
CA CYS A 75 11.01 -9.21 -6.37
C CYS A 75 10.65 -8.31 -7.54
N CYS A 76 11.11 -7.06 -7.47
CA CYS A 76 10.43 -5.96 -8.11
C CYS A 76 11.24 -4.67 -8.05
N ASP A 77 12.49 -4.69 -8.55
CA ASP A 77 13.46 -3.58 -8.52
C ASP A 77 12.82 -2.18 -8.64
N PRO A 78 12.61 -1.48 -7.51
CA PRO A 78 11.93 -0.19 -7.53
C PRO A 78 12.71 0.86 -8.31
N ARG A 79 14.03 0.71 -8.49
CA ARG A 79 14.84 1.65 -9.27
C ARG A 79 14.52 1.60 -10.76
N ARG A 80 14.16 0.42 -11.28
CA ARG A 80 13.91 0.21 -12.72
C ARG A 80 12.43 0.10 -13.05
N MET A 81 11.65 -0.40 -12.11
CA MET A 81 10.29 -0.84 -12.39
C MET A 81 9.22 0.10 -11.87
N PHE A 82 9.50 1.07 -10.99
CA PHE A 82 8.40 1.80 -10.36
C PHE A 82 7.52 2.57 -11.37
N ALA A 83 8.13 3.21 -12.36
CA ALA A 83 7.43 3.92 -13.43
C ALA A 83 7.57 3.20 -14.77
N VAL A 84 6.61 3.42 -15.67
CA VAL A 84 6.73 3.10 -17.09
C VAL A 84 7.69 4.12 -17.71
N THR A 85 8.75 3.62 -18.34
CA THR A 85 9.75 4.42 -19.03
C THR A 85 9.92 3.94 -20.47
N LYS A 86 10.53 4.75 -21.32
CA LYS A 86 10.85 4.35 -22.70
C LYS A 86 11.84 3.18 -22.73
N GLU A 87 12.75 3.10 -21.77
CA GLU A 87 13.69 1.97 -21.62
C GLU A 87 12.99 0.66 -21.25
N ASN A 88 12.10 0.69 -20.25
CA ASN A 88 11.48 -0.54 -19.75
C ASN A 88 10.21 -0.91 -20.52
N SER A 89 9.67 0.00 -21.35
CA SER A 89 8.43 -0.18 -22.09
C SER A 89 8.53 0.38 -23.52
N PRO A 90 9.34 -0.25 -24.38
CA PRO A 90 9.48 0.17 -25.78
C PRO A 90 8.17 -0.02 -26.57
N MET A 91 8.11 0.64 -27.72
CA MET A 91 7.05 0.48 -28.72
C MET A 91 6.71 -1.00 -28.98
N GLY A 92 5.42 -1.33 -28.97
CA GLY A 92 4.91 -2.69 -29.17
C GLY A 92 4.93 -3.57 -27.91
N LYS A 93 5.52 -3.14 -26.79
CA LYS A 93 5.44 -3.91 -25.53
C LYS A 93 3.98 -3.97 -25.05
N VAL A 94 3.58 -5.14 -24.56
CA VAL A 94 2.26 -5.36 -23.95
C VAL A 94 2.34 -5.14 -22.44
N LEU A 95 1.65 -4.10 -21.95
CA LEU A 95 1.48 -3.80 -20.54
C LEU A 95 0.22 -4.49 -20.02
N TRP A 96 0.40 -5.63 -19.35
CA TRP A 96 -0.71 -6.36 -18.72
C TRP A 96 -1.19 -5.63 -17.47
N TYR A 97 -2.50 -5.36 -17.40
CA TYR A 97 -3.08 -4.69 -16.25
C TYR A 97 -2.99 -5.57 -15.00
N ASP A 98 -2.61 -4.99 -13.86
CA ASP A 98 -2.45 -5.74 -12.61
C ASP A 98 -3.80 -5.95 -11.89
N GLY A 99 -4.76 -5.05 -12.09
CA GLY A 99 -6.06 -5.06 -11.43
C GLY A 99 -7.18 -5.77 -12.20
N GLU A 100 -6.93 -6.18 -13.46
CA GLU A 100 -7.91 -6.82 -14.33
C GLU A 100 -7.28 -7.95 -15.15
N PHE A 101 -7.88 -9.14 -15.11
CA PHE A 101 -7.41 -10.29 -15.89
C PHE A 101 -7.69 -10.11 -17.38
N TYR A 102 -6.79 -10.61 -18.22
CA TYR A 102 -6.90 -10.62 -19.69
C TYR A 102 -7.02 -9.23 -20.36
N HIS A 103 -6.81 -8.16 -19.61
CA HIS A 103 -6.75 -6.81 -20.15
C HIS A 103 -5.31 -6.31 -20.18
N SER A 104 -4.96 -5.61 -21.26
CA SER A 104 -3.64 -5.06 -21.47
C SER A 104 -3.70 -3.82 -22.37
N HIS A 105 -2.61 -3.08 -22.37
CA HIS A 105 -2.35 -1.98 -23.28
C HIS A 105 -1.08 -2.26 -24.08
N THR A 106 -1.16 -2.25 -25.40
CA THR A 106 0.03 -2.32 -26.25
C THR A 106 0.58 -0.91 -26.43
N VAL A 107 1.84 -0.71 -26.04
CA VAL A 107 2.53 0.58 -26.19
C VAL A 107 2.54 0.98 -27.67
N ASN A 108 1.96 2.14 -27.95
CA ASN A 108 1.81 2.73 -29.28
C ASN A 108 2.46 4.13 -29.32
N ASN A 109 2.51 4.77 -30.49
CA ASN A 109 3.20 6.06 -30.66
C ASN A 109 2.67 7.14 -29.70
N GLU A 110 1.35 7.17 -29.50
CA GLU A 110 0.70 8.13 -28.61
C GLU A 110 1.20 7.95 -27.17
N THR A 111 1.07 6.76 -26.60
CA THR A 111 1.44 6.49 -25.20
C THR A 111 2.95 6.50 -24.97
N TYR A 112 3.74 5.98 -25.91
CA TYR A 112 5.19 5.99 -25.84
C TYR A 112 5.76 7.42 -25.74
N SER A 113 5.13 8.38 -26.41
CA SER A 113 5.55 9.79 -26.37
C SER A 113 5.40 10.42 -24.97
N LEU A 114 4.51 9.89 -24.13
CA LEU A 114 4.20 10.39 -22.78
C LEU A 114 5.13 9.82 -21.71
N PHE A 115 5.88 8.77 -22.02
CA PHE A 115 6.77 8.13 -21.04
C PHE A 115 8.06 8.92 -20.88
N VAL A 116 8.56 8.98 -19.65
CA VAL A 116 9.91 9.48 -19.37
C VAL A 116 10.97 8.54 -19.94
N GLN A 117 12.17 9.05 -20.20
CA GLN A 117 13.25 8.25 -20.80
C GLN A 117 13.66 7.09 -19.88
N ASP A 118 14.05 7.43 -18.65
CA ASP A 118 14.56 6.54 -17.62
C ASP A 118 13.98 6.93 -16.25
N ASN A 119 14.59 6.46 -15.15
CA ASN A 119 14.18 6.83 -13.80
C ASN A 119 14.49 8.32 -13.54
N PRO A 120 13.48 9.17 -13.31
CA PRO A 120 13.68 10.61 -13.13
C PRO A 120 14.18 10.99 -11.71
N LEU A 121 14.29 10.03 -10.79
CA LEU A 121 14.70 10.29 -9.41
C LEU A 121 16.23 10.31 -9.28
N GLN A 122 16.73 11.34 -8.59
CA GLN A 122 18.15 11.41 -8.22
C GLN A 122 18.40 10.49 -7.03
N LEU A 123 18.96 9.31 -7.29
CA LEU A 123 19.24 8.28 -6.29
C LEU A 123 20.70 8.37 -5.79
N PRO A 124 21.00 7.96 -4.54
CA PRO A 124 20.09 7.44 -3.53
C PRO A 124 19.29 8.53 -2.81
N LEU A 125 18.07 8.20 -2.39
CA LEU A 125 17.29 9.06 -1.51
C LEU A 125 17.71 8.80 -0.06
N LYS A 126 17.91 9.85 0.72
CA LYS A 126 18.30 9.74 2.13
C LYS A 126 17.06 9.49 3.01
N LYS A 127 16.52 10.54 3.65
CA LYS A 127 15.34 10.45 4.51
C LYS A 127 14.07 10.66 3.70
N CYS A 128 13.21 9.67 3.67
CA CYS A 128 11.92 9.74 2.99
C CYS A 128 10.77 9.81 3.98
N ALA A 129 9.81 10.69 3.72
CA ALA A 129 8.51 10.68 4.38
C ALA A 129 7.44 10.12 3.44
N VAL A 130 6.70 9.11 3.89
CA VAL A 130 5.50 8.62 3.20
C VAL A 130 4.29 9.06 4.01
N VAL A 131 3.46 9.92 3.43
CA VAL A 131 2.31 10.54 4.09
C VAL A 131 1.04 9.91 3.54
N GLY A 132 0.44 9.03 4.35
CA GLY A 132 -0.92 8.55 4.17
C GLY A 132 -1.94 9.63 4.54
N ASN A 133 -3.22 9.32 4.37
CA ASN A 133 -4.29 10.30 4.56
C ASN A 133 -5.07 10.12 5.85
N GLY A 134 -4.70 9.19 6.73
CA GLY A 134 -5.45 8.81 7.92
C GLY A 134 -5.80 10.01 8.82
N GLY A 135 -7.01 10.00 9.38
CA GLY A 135 -7.48 11.08 10.27
C GLY A 135 -6.64 11.28 11.53
N ILE A 136 -5.81 10.31 11.90
CA ILE A 136 -4.87 10.40 13.02
C ILE A 136 -3.88 11.57 12.89
N LEU A 137 -3.68 12.10 11.68
CA LEU A 137 -2.83 13.27 11.45
C LEU A 137 -3.46 14.57 11.96
N ARG A 138 -4.78 14.63 12.14
CA ARG A 138 -5.44 15.86 12.55
C ARG A 138 -5.00 16.26 13.96
N HIS A 139 -4.55 17.50 14.13
CA HIS A 139 -3.97 18.04 15.36
C HIS A 139 -2.66 17.37 15.81
N SER A 140 -2.00 16.60 14.95
CA SER A 140 -0.73 15.94 15.26
C SER A 140 0.46 16.89 15.27
N LYS A 141 0.37 18.06 14.62
CA LYS A 141 1.48 19.02 14.46
C LYS A 141 2.73 18.43 13.76
N CYS A 142 2.57 17.33 13.00
CA CYS A 142 3.67 16.66 12.32
C CYS A 142 4.16 17.34 11.05
N GLY A 143 3.55 18.45 10.62
CA GLY A 143 3.88 19.09 9.35
C GLY A 143 5.34 19.53 9.25
N ARG A 144 5.93 20.04 10.34
CA ARG A 144 7.35 20.39 10.39
C ARG A 144 8.27 19.16 10.33
N ASP A 145 7.91 18.05 10.99
CA ASP A 145 8.68 16.80 10.97
C ASP A 145 8.66 16.17 9.56
N ILE A 146 7.50 16.21 8.89
CA ILE A 146 7.32 15.76 7.51
C ILE A 146 8.17 16.60 6.54
N ASP A 147 8.09 17.92 6.65
CA ASP A 147 8.78 18.84 5.72
C ASP A 147 10.31 18.86 5.91
N GLN A 148 10.86 18.18 6.91
CA GLN A 148 12.31 17.98 7.06
C GLN A 148 12.88 16.84 6.20
N ALA A 149 12.03 15.98 5.64
CA ALA A 149 12.50 14.88 4.79
C ALA A 149 13.13 15.37 3.47
N ASP A 150 14.07 14.58 2.95
CA ASP A 150 14.73 14.83 1.67
C ASP A 150 13.79 14.52 0.48
N PHE A 151 12.90 13.53 0.65
CA PHE A 151 11.91 13.16 -0.35
C PHE A 151 10.56 12.84 0.30
N ILE A 152 9.46 13.39 -0.24
CA ILE A 152 8.13 13.30 0.38
C ILE A 152 7.14 12.73 -0.63
N MET A 153 6.56 11.58 -0.28
CA MET A 153 5.58 10.85 -1.06
C MET A 153 4.19 11.00 -0.42
N ARG A 154 3.22 11.55 -1.15
CA ARG A 154 1.84 11.77 -0.68
C ARG A 154 0.83 10.93 -1.44
N CYS A 155 -0.24 10.53 -0.78
CA CYS A 155 -1.28 9.68 -1.36
C CYS A 155 -2.46 10.49 -1.91
N ASN A 156 -2.79 10.28 -3.19
CA ASN A 156 -4.11 10.55 -3.78
C ASN A 156 -4.54 12.02 -3.75
N LEU A 157 -3.64 12.92 -4.15
CA LEU A 157 -3.85 14.37 -4.27
C LEU A 157 -4.56 14.99 -3.05
N PRO A 158 -4.00 14.82 -1.84
CA PRO A 158 -4.68 15.24 -0.63
C PRO A 158 -4.60 16.78 -0.49
N PRO A 159 -5.58 17.43 0.16
CA PRO A 159 -5.59 18.88 0.28
C PRO A 159 -4.46 19.38 1.20
N LEU A 160 -3.62 20.29 0.70
CA LEU A 160 -2.56 20.97 1.45
C LEU A 160 -2.94 22.42 1.80
N VAL A 161 -4.22 22.64 2.16
CA VAL A 161 -4.74 23.97 2.53
C VAL A 161 -4.29 24.38 3.92
N LYS A 162 -4.30 25.69 4.21
CA LYS A 162 -3.81 26.30 5.46
C LYS A 162 -4.26 25.57 6.73
N GLN A 163 -5.49 25.06 6.77
CA GLN A 163 -6.03 24.30 7.90
C GLN A 163 -5.23 23.06 8.29
N TYR A 164 -4.56 22.39 7.33
CA TYR A 164 -3.86 21.13 7.56
C TYR A 164 -2.33 21.28 7.58
N VAL A 165 -1.79 22.46 7.26
CA VAL A 165 -0.35 22.68 7.10
C VAL A 165 0.43 22.31 8.36
N GLU A 166 -0.07 22.66 9.55
CA GLU A 166 0.60 22.32 10.80
C GLU A 166 0.70 20.80 11.01
N ASP A 167 -0.26 20.05 10.52
CA ASP A 167 -0.39 18.60 10.71
C ASP A 167 0.36 17.80 9.65
N VAL A 168 0.30 18.23 8.39
CA VAL A 168 0.75 17.42 7.25
C VAL A 168 1.83 18.07 6.40
N GLY A 169 2.19 19.32 6.69
CA GLY A 169 3.20 20.06 5.94
C GLY A 169 2.74 20.48 4.55
N THR A 170 3.66 21.04 3.77
CA THR A 170 3.40 21.55 2.41
C THR A 170 4.31 20.96 1.37
N ARG A 171 5.51 20.51 1.74
CA ARG A 171 6.48 19.99 0.78
C ARG A 171 5.99 18.67 0.20
N THR A 172 6.20 18.51 -1.09
CA THR A 172 5.84 17.31 -1.86
C THR A 172 6.90 17.12 -2.93
N HIS A 173 7.30 15.88 -3.17
CA HIS A 173 8.18 15.53 -4.29
C HIS A 173 7.49 14.54 -5.22
N LEU A 174 6.68 13.63 -4.67
CA LEU A 174 5.83 12.73 -5.43
C LEU A 174 4.44 12.70 -4.78
N VAL A 175 3.39 12.84 -5.59
CA VAL A 175 2.01 12.64 -5.14
C VAL A 175 1.28 11.74 -6.10
N THR A 176 0.58 10.74 -5.56
CA THR A 176 -0.19 9.84 -6.41
C THR A 176 -1.54 10.44 -6.78
N ALA A 177 -2.09 10.03 -7.91
CA ALA A 177 -3.47 10.31 -8.29
C ALA A 177 -4.13 9.05 -8.86
N ASN A 178 -5.03 8.44 -8.10
CA ASN A 178 -5.85 7.35 -8.64
C ASN A 178 -6.76 7.91 -9.75
N PRO A 179 -6.95 7.20 -10.89
CA PRO A 179 -7.81 7.66 -11.98
C PRO A 179 -9.23 8.02 -11.56
N SER A 180 -9.79 7.34 -10.55
CA SER A 180 -11.12 7.67 -10.00
C SER A 180 -11.23 9.07 -9.39
N ILE A 181 -10.11 9.69 -8.99
CA ILE A 181 -10.10 11.10 -8.54
C ILE A 181 -10.42 12.01 -9.73
N ILE A 182 -9.83 11.73 -10.89
CA ILE A 182 -10.09 12.50 -12.12
C ILE A 182 -11.56 12.39 -12.49
N GLU A 183 -12.11 11.19 -12.45
CA GLU A 183 -13.53 10.94 -12.73
C GLU A 183 -14.45 11.66 -11.74
N LYS A 184 -14.29 11.43 -10.43
CA LYS A 184 -15.24 11.87 -9.41
C LYS A 184 -15.09 13.33 -9.01
N ARG A 185 -13.86 13.81 -8.84
CA ARG A 185 -13.59 15.17 -8.34
C ARG A 185 -13.53 16.20 -9.47
N PHE A 186 -13.09 15.78 -10.66
CA PHE A 186 -12.83 16.69 -11.78
C PHE A 186 -13.69 16.36 -13.02
N GLN A 187 -14.80 15.63 -12.83
CA GLN A 187 -15.77 15.30 -13.88
C GLN A 187 -15.10 14.69 -15.11
N ASN A 188 -14.08 13.86 -14.86
CA ASN A 188 -13.29 13.18 -15.87
C ASN A 188 -12.57 14.13 -16.84
N LEU A 189 -12.47 15.43 -16.54
CA LEU A 189 -11.89 16.47 -17.41
C LEU A 189 -12.57 16.57 -18.79
N LEU A 190 -13.84 16.19 -18.89
CA LEU A 190 -14.61 16.25 -20.15
C LEU A 190 -15.07 17.67 -20.50
N TRP A 191 -15.24 18.53 -19.48
CA TRP A 191 -15.73 19.89 -19.65
C TRP A 191 -14.65 20.93 -19.37
N SER A 192 -14.39 21.22 -18.10
CA SER A 192 -13.36 22.19 -17.69
C SER A 192 -12.17 21.48 -17.06
N ARG A 193 -10.97 21.83 -17.53
CA ARG A 193 -9.70 21.38 -16.96
C ARG A 193 -9.18 22.31 -15.85
N LYS A 194 -9.78 23.50 -15.72
CA LYS A 194 -9.30 24.59 -14.85
C LYS A 194 -9.20 24.17 -13.39
N ALA A 195 -10.24 23.56 -12.83
CA ALA A 195 -10.25 23.15 -11.43
C ALA A 195 -9.16 22.13 -11.10
N PHE A 196 -8.86 21.21 -12.04
CA PHE A 196 -7.78 20.25 -11.89
C PHE A 196 -6.42 20.94 -11.94
N VAL A 197 -6.15 21.72 -12.98
CA VAL A 197 -4.89 22.46 -13.15
C VAL A 197 -4.61 23.40 -11.97
N ASP A 198 -5.61 24.18 -11.56
CA ASP A 198 -5.48 25.09 -10.42
C ASP A 198 -5.22 24.32 -9.12
N GLY A 199 -5.89 23.18 -8.92
CA GLY A 199 -5.67 22.31 -7.77
C GLY A 199 -4.27 21.68 -7.74
N MET A 200 -3.61 21.51 -8.89
CA MET A 200 -2.28 20.91 -8.96
C MET A 200 -1.15 21.89 -8.63
N LYS A 201 -1.40 23.21 -8.67
CA LYS A 201 -0.41 24.26 -8.37
C LYS A 201 0.22 24.10 -6.98
N VAL A 202 -0.53 23.57 -6.02
CA VAL A 202 -0.04 23.34 -4.65
C VAL A 202 1.13 22.36 -4.57
N TYR A 203 1.32 21.52 -5.59
CA TYR A 203 2.42 20.56 -5.65
C TYR A 203 3.68 21.10 -6.34
N GLY A 204 3.69 22.35 -6.80
CA GLY A 204 4.87 23.01 -7.37
C GLY A 204 5.47 22.21 -8.54
N SER A 205 6.72 21.76 -8.39
CA SER A 205 7.46 20.98 -9.40
C SER A 205 7.55 19.50 -9.05
N SER A 206 6.53 18.94 -8.39
CA SER A 206 6.47 17.53 -8.00
C SER A 206 6.21 16.57 -9.17
N TYR A 207 6.45 15.28 -8.91
CA TYR A 207 5.95 14.19 -9.73
C TYR A 207 4.49 13.88 -9.42
N ILE A 208 3.63 13.86 -10.44
CA ILE A 208 2.28 13.31 -10.35
C ILE A 208 2.33 11.86 -10.80
N TYR A 209 2.00 10.93 -9.91
CA TYR A 209 2.16 9.49 -10.14
C TYR A 209 0.80 8.78 -10.31
N MET A 210 0.50 8.33 -11.53
CA MET A 210 -0.81 7.76 -11.88
C MET A 210 -0.72 6.29 -12.30
N PRO A 211 -1.55 5.39 -11.74
CA PRO A 211 -1.62 4.00 -12.19
C PRO A 211 -2.51 3.85 -13.45
N ALA A 212 -2.12 4.50 -14.55
CA ALA A 212 -2.89 4.54 -15.81
C ALA A 212 -3.16 3.13 -16.37
N PHE A 213 -2.15 2.27 -16.36
CA PHE A 213 -2.22 0.92 -16.93
C PHE A 213 -2.51 -0.14 -15.87
N SER A 214 -3.18 0.24 -14.78
CA SER A 214 -3.51 -0.70 -13.72
C SER A 214 -4.83 -1.43 -13.94
N MET A 215 -5.81 -0.74 -14.54
CA MET A 215 -7.13 -1.24 -14.90
C MET A 215 -7.61 -0.48 -16.13
N LYS A 216 -8.40 -1.11 -17.00
CA LYS A 216 -8.85 -0.50 -18.26
C LYS A 216 -9.58 0.84 -18.08
N PRO A 217 -10.49 1.01 -17.10
CA PRO A 217 -11.17 2.29 -16.90
C PRO A 217 -10.23 3.41 -16.46
N GLY A 218 -9.01 3.08 -16.00
CA GLY A 218 -8.03 4.04 -15.49
C GLY A 218 -7.18 4.72 -16.56
N THR A 219 -7.11 4.16 -17.77
CA THR A 219 -6.21 4.66 -18.83
C THR A 219 -6.64 6.05 -19.31
N ASP A 220 -7.85 6.19 -19.86
CA ASP A 220 -8.29 7.45 -20.46
C ASP A 220 -8.36 8.64 -19.49
N PRO A 221 -8.80 8.49 -18.22
CA PRO A 221 -8.72 9.58 -17.24
C PRO A 221 -7.28 10.01 -16.96
N SER A 222 -6.33 9.07 -16.93
CA SER A 222 -4.91 9.38 -16.69
C SER A 222 -4.27 10.09 -17.87
N LEU A 223 -4.59 9.67 -19.10
CA LEU A 223 -4.11 10.35 -20.31
C LEU A 223 -4.67 11.78 -20.42
N ARG A 224 -5.95 11.99 -20.09
CA ARG A 224 -6.54 13.35 -20.02
C ARG A 224 -5.88 14.22 -18.96
N ALA A 225 -5.55 13.66 -17.80
CA ALA A 225 -4.82 14.38 -16.75
C ALA A 225 -3.42 14.80 -17.23
N TYR A 226 -2.72 13.94 -17.98
CA TYR A 226 -1.44 14.28 -18.61
C TYR A 226 -1.59 15.49 -19.54
N TYR A 227 -2.50 15.41 -20.52
CA TYR A 227 -2.66 16.50 -21.50
C TYR A 227 -3.12 17.80 -20.84
N ALA A 228 -4.00 17.73 -19.83
CA ALA A 228 -4.41 18.91 -19.09
C ALA A 228 -3.25 19.65 -18.40
N LEU A 229 -2.22 18.95 -17.92
CA LEU A 229 -1.04 19.57 -17.33
C LEU A 229 -0.04 20.03 -18.39
N ALA A 230 0.21 19.21 -19.41
CA ALA A 230 1.11 19.52 -20.52
C ALA A 230 0.70 20.81 -21.25
N ASP A 231 -0.60 21.04 -21.45
CA ASP A 231 -1.14 22.22 -22.13
C ASP A 231 -0.98 23.53 -21.32
N THR A 232 -0.55 23.47 -20.05
CA THR A 232 -0.57 24.63 -19.13
C THR A 232 0.80 25.10 -18.66
N SER A 233 1.87 24.66 -19.33
CA SER A 233 3.27 24.97 -18.96
C SER A 233 3.55 24.71 -17.47
N SER A 234 2.91 23.70 -16.88
CA SER A 234 3.15 23.33 -15.48
C SER A 234 4.54 22.72 -15.32
N ASN A 235 5.22 23.01 -14.20
CA ASN A 235 6.50 22.38 -13.85
C ASN A 235 6.35 20.96 -13.28
N LEU A 236 5.15 20.39 -13.37
CA LEU A 236 4.84 19.06 -12.86
C LEU A 236 5.25 18.01 -13.89
N THR A 237 5.84 16.91 -13.42
CA THR A 237 6.18 15.77 -14.28
C THR A 237 5.21 14.63 -14.01
N MET A 238 4.50 14.18 -15.05
CA MET A 238 3.60 13.03 -14.94
C MET A 238 4.39 11.73 -15.10
N LEU A 239 4.17 10.78 -14.18
CA LEU A 239 4.72 9.43 -14.21
C LEU A 239 3.58 8.42 -14.19
N PHE A 240 3.67 7.40 -15.03
CA PHE A 240 2.72 6.29 -15.00
C PHE A 240 3.29 5.10 -14.24
N ALA A 241 2.53 4.53 -13.31
CA ALA A 241 2.95 3.34 -12.58
C ALA A 241 3.11 2.16 -13.53
N ASN A 242 4.22 1.42 -13.40
CA ASN A 242 4.38 0.18 -14.15
C ASN A 242 3.48 -0.91 -13.55
N PRO A 243 2.54 -1.50 -14.30
CA PRO A 243 1.64 -2.51 -13.76
C PRO A 243 2.37 -3.79 -13.34
N GLU A 244 3.52 -4.11 -13.93
CA GLU A 244 4.33 -5.24 -13.49
C GLU A 244 4.89 -5.01 -12.09
N PHE A 245 5.33 -3.79 -11.78
CA PHE A 245 5.75 -3.42 -10.43
C PHE A 245 4.59 -3.51 -9.43
N LEU A 246 3.42 -2.95 -9.77
CA LEU A 246 2.21 -3.05 -8.93
C LEU A 246 1.87 -4.51 -8.61
N ARG A 247 1.88 -5.37 -9.62
CA ARG A 247 1.60 -6.81 -9.49
C ARG A 247 2.62 -7.52 -8.61
N SER A 248 3.91 -7.25 -8.81
CA SER A 248 4.98 -7.92 -8.05
C SER A 248 5.02 -7.48 -6.59
N VAL A 249 4.81 -6.19 -6.30
CA VAL A 249 4.62 -5.69 -4.93
C VAL A 249 3.37 -6.32 -4.29
N GLY A 250 2.28 -6.46 -5.06
CA GLY A 250 1.09 -7.22 -4.63
C GLY A 250 1.42 -8.64 -4.17
N LYS A 251 2.20 -9.39 -4.96
CA LYS A 251 2.65 -10.74 -4.61
C LYS A 251 3.58 -10.73 -3.39
N PHE A 252 4.48 -9.76 -3.31
CA PHE A 252 5.44 -9.61 -2.20
C PHE A 252 4.73 -9.51 -0.84
N TRP A 253 3.67 -8.70 -0.76
CA TRP A 253 2.88 -8.53 0.47
C TRP A 253 1.90 -9.66 0.71
N LYS A 254 1.34 -10.26 -0.35
CA LYS A 254 0.51 -11.47 -0.22
C LYS A 254 1.28 -12.62 0.44
N ALA A 255 2.56 -12.77 0.10
CA ALA A 255 3.45 -13.75 0.75
C ALA A 255 3.77 -13.42 2.23
N ARG A 256 3.41 -12.22 2.69
CA ARG A 256 3.58 -11.72 4.06
C ARG A 256 2.22 -11.45 4.73
N SER A 257 1.25 -12.29 4.42
CA SER A 257 -0.07 -12.31 5.05
C SER A 257 -0.92 -11.04 4.84
N VAL A 258 -0.72 -10.31 3.74
CA VAL A 258 -1.65 -9.26 3.29
C VAL A 258 -2.58 -9.84 2.22
N HIS A 259 -3.79 -10.21 2.63
CA HIS A 259 -4.82 -10.86 1.82
C HIS A 259 -5.78 -9.84 1.18
N ALA A 260 -5.25 -8.71 0.75
CA ALA A 260 -6.02 -7.71 0.02
C ALA A 260 -6.29 -8.17 -1.41
N ARG A 261 -7.45 -7.83 -1.97
CA ARG A 261 -7.68 -7.93 -3.42
C ARG A 261 -6.71 -7.00 -4.16
N ARG A 262 -6.49 -5.80 -3.62
CA ARG A 262 -5.50 -4.82 -4.08
C ARG A 262 -4.87 -4.12 -2.89
N LEU A 263 -3.56 -3.89 -2.95
CA LEU A 263 -2.88 -3.09 -1.92
C LEU A 263 -3.38 -1.64 -1.94
N SER A 264 -3.34 -0.98 -0.78
CA SER A 264 -3.55 0.45 -0.72
C SER A 264 -2.42 1.21 -1.42
N THR A 265 -2.72 2.44 -1.85
CA THR A 265 -1.70 3.35 -2.36
C THR A 265 -0.60 3.63 -1.34
N GLY A 266 -0.96 3.68 -0.05
CA GLY A 266 -0.01 3.90 1.04
C GLY A 266 1.03 2.78 1.13
N LEU A 267 0.59 1.52 1.18
CA LEU A 267 1.51 0.38 1.26
C LEU A 267 2.40 0.27 0.01
N PHE A 268 1.85 0.61 -1.15
CA PHE A 268 2.62 0.72 -2.38
C PHE A 268 3.76 1.76 -2.26
N LEU A 269 3.47 2.98 -1.80
CA LEU A 269 4.49 4.03 -1.64
C LEU A 269 5.51 3.69 -0.55
N VAL A 270 5.10 3.01 0.54
CA VAL A 270 6.06 2.50 1.53
C VAL A 270 7.01 1.48 0.89
N SER A 271 6.50 0.59 0.03
CA SER A 271 7.33 -0.39 -0.67
C SER A 271 8.34 0.30 -1.60
N LEU A 272 7.90 1.31 -2.33
CA LEU A 272 8.77 2.14 -3.16
C LEU A 272 9.86 2.82 -2.32
N ALA A 273 9.48 3.46 -1.21
CA ALA A 273 10.40 4.16 -0.33
C ALA A 273 11.43 3.21 0.32
N LEU A 274 11.02 2.02 0.79
CA LEU A 274 11.94 1.03 1.37
C LEU A 274 12.99 0.54 0.34
N GLY A 275 12.64 0.52 -0.95
CA GLY A 275 13.57 0.16 -2.01
C GLY A 275 14.53 1.28 -2.44
N LEU A 276 14.15 2.54 -2.24
CA LEU A 276 14.89 3.70 -2.78
C LEU A 276 15.61 4.54 -1.71
N CYS A 277 15.12 4.53 -0.47
CA CYS A 277 15.52 5.44 0.58
C CYS A 277 16.42 4.76 1.62
N GLU A 278 17.34 5.51 2.23
CA GLU A 278 18.17 5.05 3.35
C GLU A 278 17.36 4.91 4.64
N GLU A 279 16.39 5.79 4.84
CA GLU A 279 15.47 5.79 5.99
C GLU A 279 14.07 6.20 5.56
N VAL A 280 13.05 5.52 6.08
CA VAL A 280 11.65 5.79 5.76
C VAL A 280 10.88 6.05 7.04
N THR A 281 10.17 7.18 7.07
CA THR A 281 9.16 7.48 8.09
C THR A 281 7.78 7.55 7.46
N ALA A 282 6.83 6.78 7.99
CA ALA A 282 5.45 6.72 7.57
C ALA A 282 4.54 7.50 8.54
N TYR A 283 3.69 8.36 7.99
CA TYR A 283 2.76 9.23 8.71
C TYR A 283 1.33 8.99 8.24
N GLY A 284 0.35 9.03 9.14
CA GLY A 284 -1.07 8.91 8.75
C GLY A 284 -1.50 7.52 8.29
N PHE A 285 -0.75 6.48 8.64
CA PHE A 285 -1.12 5.09 8.42
C PHE A 285 -1.91 4.58 9.62
N TRP A 286 -3.21 4.88 9.64
CA TRP A 286 -4.11 4.47 10.72
C TRP A 286 -5.49 4.10 10.13
N PRO A 287 -5.76 2.80 9.92
CA PRO A 287 -7.00 2.36 9.29
C PRO A 287 -8.16 2.17 10.27
N PHE A 288 -7.99 2.57 11.54
CA PHE A 288 -8.95 2.36 12.61
C PHE A 288 -9.82 3.59 12.84
N SER A 289 -11.06 3.36 13.29
CA SER A 289 -12.04 4.42 13.58
C SER A 289 -11.89 5.05 14.96
N VAL A 290 -10.95 4.55 15.76
CA VAL A 290 -10.67 5.01 17.13
C VAL A 290 -9.21 5.45 17.19
N GLY A 291 -8.95 6.62 17.76
CA GLY A 291 -7.62 7.19 17.94
C GLY A 291 -6.90 6.64 19.17
N LEU A 292 -5.69 7.13 19.39
CA LEU A 292 -4.88 6.79 20.56
C LEU A 292 -5.48 7.32 21.88
N ASP A 293 -6.30 8.37 21.82
CA ASP A 293 -7.03 8.93 22.96
C ASP A 293 -8.42 8.30 23.14
N GLU A 294 -8.65 7.14 22.51
CA GLU A 294 -9.92 6.41 22.46
C GLU A 294 -11.10 7.19 21.83
N LYS A 295 -10.84 8.35 21.21
CA LYS A 295 -11.89 9.11 20.55
C LYS A 295 -12.09 8.67 19.10
N PRO A 296 -13.29 8.90 18.52
CA PRO A 296 -13.53 8.65 17.11
C PRO A 296 -12.58 9.45 16.23
N VAL A 297 -12.01 8.78 15.22
CA VAL A 297 -11.13 9.37 14.20
C VAL A 297 -11.76 9.16 12.83
N SER A 298 -11.76 10.21 12.02
CA SER A 298 -12.23 10.14 10.64
C SER A 298 -11.29 9.30 9.77
N HIS A 299 -11.81 8.74 8.68
CA HIS A 299 -10.99 7.96 7.76
C HIS A 299 -9.85 8.78 7.16
N HIS A 300 -10.13 10.03 6.75
CA HIS A 300 -9.11 10.96 6.30
C HIS A 300 -8.96 12.14 7.26
N TYR A 301 -7.83 12.85 7.22
CA TYR A 301 -7.65 14.09 8.00
C TYR A 301 -8.49 15.25 7.46
N TYR A 302 -9.01 15.14 6.23
CA TYR A 302 -9.76 16.19 5.54
C TYR A 302 -11.23 15.84 5.26
N ASP A 303 -11.63 14.57 5.37
CA ASP A 303 -13.01 14.11 5.21
C ASP A 303 -13.23 12.75 5.90
N ASN A 304 -14.40 12.14 5.72
CA ASN A 304 -14.70 10.79 6.22
C ASN A 304 -15.19 9.84 5.11
N ILE A 305 -14.65 9.98 3.89
CA ILE A 305 -15.01 9.14 2.75
C ILE A 305 -14.26 7.81 2.85
N LEU A 306 -15.01 6.72 3.05
CA LEU A 306 -14.44 5.37 3.12
C LEU A 306 -14.10 4.82 1.73
N PRO A 307 -13.06 3.97 1.61
CA PRO A 307 -12.78 3.28 0.36
C PRO A 307 -13.89 2.27 0.06
N TYR A 308 -13.93 1.79 -1.18
CA TYR A 308 -14.81 0.69 -1.55
C TYR A 308 -14.54 -0.53 -0.68
N LYS A 309 -15.61 -1.08 -0.09
CA LYS A 309 -15.53 -2.27 0.76
C LYS A 309 -14.85 -3.41 -0.01
N TRP A 310 -14.02 -4.19 0.69
CA TRP A 310 -13.36 -5.40 0.20
C TRP A 310 -12.23 -5.23 -0.84
N PHE A 311 -11.86 -4.00 -1.22
CA PHE A 311 -10.71 -3.79 -2.11
C PHE A 311 -9.38 -3.95 -1.38
N HIS A 312 -9.26 -3.31 -0.22
CA HIS A 312 -8.03 -3.24 0.56
C HIS A 312 -8.19 -4.01 1.88
N ALA A 313 -7.08 -4.54 2.40
CA ALA A 313 -6.99 -5.14 3.72
C ALA A 313 -6.17 -4.23 4.64
N MET A 314 -6.55 -2.96 4.76
CA MET A 314 -5.72 -1.94 5.44
C MET A 314 -5.32 -2.29 6.88
N PRO A 315 -6.16 -2.96 7.70
CA PRO A 315 -5.71 -3.46 8.99
C PRO A 315 -4.56 -4.48 8.91
N GLU A 316 -4.59 -5.41 7.95
CA GLU A 316 -3.48 -6.35 7.71
C GLU A 316 -2.22 -5.59 7.24
N GLU A 317 -2.39 -4.61 6.35
CA GLU A 317 -1.30 -3.73 5.92
C GLU A 317 -0.67 -3.00 7.11
N PHE A 318 -1.49 -2.43 8.00
CA PHE A 318 -1.03 -1.76 9.21
C PHE A 318 -0.22 -2.70 10.10
N VAL A 319 -0.70 -3.92 10.35
CA VAL A 319 0.02 -4.91 11.17
C VAL A 319 1.41 -5.20 10.59
N GLN A 320 1.52 -5.34 9.26
CA GLN A 320 2.83 -5.53 8.62
C GLN A 320 3.74 -4.32 8.77
N LEU A 321 3.22 -3.11 8.55
CA LEU A 321 3.98 -1.87 8.75
C LEU A 321 4.43 -1.71 10.21
N TRP A 322 3.57 -2.09 11.16
CA TRP A 322 3.87 -2.05 12.58
C TRP A 322 4.95 -3.07 12.98
N HIS A 323 4.97 -4.25 12.36
CA HIS A 323 6.07 -5.19 12.52
C HIS A 323 7.41 -4.61 12.05
N LEU A 324 7.42 -3.91 10.91
CA LEU A 324 8.62 -3.19 10.44
C LEU A 324 9.02 -2.04 11.37
N HIS A 325 8.04 -1.41 12.01
CA HIS A 325 8.29 -0.42 13.06
C HIS A 325 9.01 -1.02 14.25
N LYS A 326 8.46 -2.10 14.82
CA LYS A 326 9.06 -2.79 15.97
C LYS A 326 10.45 -3.36 15.67
N SER A 327 10.71 -3.75 14.43
CA SER A 327 12.03 -4.26 14.03
C SER A 327 13.07 -3.17 13.74
N GLY A 328 12.68 -1.89 13.73
CA GLY A 328 13.57 -0.78 13.37
C GLY A 328 13.77 -0.57 11.86
N THR A 329 13.00 -1.26 11.02
CA THR A 329 13.15 -1.26 9.54
C THR A 329 12.40 -0.09 8.88
N LEU A 330 11.26 0.28 9.43
CA LEU A 330 10.44 1.43 9.02
C LEU A 330 10.16 2.25 10.27
N ARG A 331 10.16 3.58 10.22
CA ARG A 331 9.62 4.36 11.35
C ARG A 331 8.15 4.65 11.07
N MET A 332 7.24 4.27 11.96
CA MET A 332 5.86 4.75 11.93
C MET A 332 5.71 5.87 12.97
N ARG A 333 5.13 6.99 12.56
CA ARG A 333 4.74 8.09 13.44
C ARG A 333 3.22 8.03 13.61
N VAL A 334 2.79 7.61 14.80
CA VAL A 334 1.39 7.52 15.18
C VAL A 334 1.20 8.43 16.39
N GLY A 335 0.34 9.45 16.27
CA GLY A 335 0.14 10.44 17.32
C GLY A 335 0.77 11.79 16.99
N SER A 336 0.98 12.61 18.03
CA SER A 336 1.50 13.97 17.88
C SER A 336 3.01 13.99 17.71
N CYS A 337 3.51 14.88 16.88
CA CYS A 337 4.92 15.20 16.80
C CYS A 337 5.23 16.34 17.79
N SER A 338 6.20 16.13 18.68
CA SER A 338 6.67 17.18 19.57
C SER A 338 7.23 18.35 18.77
N PRO A 339 7.08 19.60 19.23
CA PRO A 339 7.97 20.67 18.81
C PRO A 339 9.38 20.18 19.10
N GLN A 340 10.28 20.14 18.11
CA GLN A 340 11.68 20.06 18.45
C GLN A 340 12.00 21.34 19.23
N ASP A 341 12.28 21.20 20.52
CA ASP A 341 12.91 22.26 21.29
C ASP A 341 14.20 22.62 20.56
N GLY A 342 14.40 23.91 20.32
CA GLY A 342 15.39 24.42 19.38
C GLY A 342 16.79 23.84 19.61
N GLU A 343 17.47 23.53 18.51
CA GLU A 343 18.91 23.73 18.45
C GLU A 343 19.14 25.24 18.69
N SER A 344 19.38 25.58 19.96
CA SER A 344 19.97 26.83 20.41
C SER A 344 21.47 26.86 20.15
#